data_AF-A0A946XW75-F1
#
_entry.id   AF-A0A946XW75-F1
#
_cell.length_a   1.000
_cell.length_b   1.000
_cell.length_c   1.000
_cell.angle_alpha   90.00
_cell.angle_beta   90.00
_cell.angle_gamma   90.00
#
_symmetry.space_group_name_H-M   'P 1'
#
loop_
_entity.id
_entity.type
_entity.pdbx_description
1 polymer ?
#
loop_
_entity_poly.entity_id
_entity_poly.type
_entity_poly.pdbx_seq_one_letter_code
_entity_poly.pdbx_strand_id
1 'polypeptide(L)'
;QHRCVLVLGGPGLDPSISDTDPGDQGGSSLLRRCKPLRPEAERTAGKINRFVELALARLEDHPVNRKRRAAGLLPANGIITRGAGAAFQLDNVLRERGIRTAVIAGCNTVRGLARILGFTAVSDPRFTATVETDLEAKVAAALQALESHDLVFVHVKAPDLLAHDRKPRGKRDFLERLDLALSPLEAAGVIVGLTADHTTDSNSGTHTSDPVPTLLYVPPGSAGMGESVQFGERSCRRGNLPRQSSHEFVLRVAELMGF
;
A
#
# COMPACT_ATOMS: atom_id res chain seq x y z
N GLN A 1 6.09 11.74 15.81
CA GLN A 1 5.17 10.82 15.09
C GLN A 1 4.08 10.36 16.06
N HIS A 2 2.81 10.26 15.64
CA HIS A 2 1.65 9.97 16.51
C HIS A 2 0.96 8.63 16.21
N ARG A 3 1.57 7.78 15.39
CA ARG A 3 0.93 6.57 14.84
C ARG A 3 1.29 5.34 15.68
N CYS A 4 0.30 4.51 15.97
CA CYS A 4 0.45 3.21 16.61
C CYS A 4 -0.56 2.20 16.04
N VAL A 5 -0.39 0.92 16.37
CA VAL A 5 -1.32 -0.16 16.02
C VAL A 5 -1.81 -0.83 17.30
N LEU A 6 -3.12 -0.99 17.43
CA LEU A 6 -3.75 -1.76 18.50
C LEU A 6 -4.10 -3.15 17.97
N VAL A 7 -3.59 -4.19 18.63
CA VAL A 7 -3.95 -5.59 18.33
C VAL A 7 -4.79 -6.13 19.47
N LEU A 8 -6.01 -6.56 19.15
CA LEU A 8 -6.89 -7.27 20.07
C LEU A 8 -6.89 -8.75 19.72
N GLY A 9 -6.50 -9.59 20.68
CA GLY A 9 -6.55 -11.05 20.55
C GLY A 9 -7.61 -11.66 21.45
N GLY A 10 -8.32 -12.67 20.94
CA GLY A 10 -9.29 -13.45 21.71
C GLY A 10 -10.49 -13.93 20.88
N PRO A 11 -11.24 -14.91 21.38
CA PRO A 11 -12.41 -15.43 20.68
C PRO A 11 -13.58 -14.44 20.68
N GLY A 12 -14.39 -14.47 19.62
CA GLY A 12 -15.60 -13.65 19.51
C GLY A 12 -15.31 -12.16 19.34
N LEU A 13 -14.25 -11.82 18.60
CA LEU A 13 -13.98 -10.46 18.14
C LEU A 13 -14.48 -10.32 16.70
N ASP A 14 -15.23 -9.27 16.44
CA ASP A 14 -15.72 -8.87 15.13
C ASP A 14 -15.22 -7.45 14.79
N PRO A 15 -14.62 -7.23 13.60
CA PRO A 15 -14.07 -5.95 13.20
C PRO A 15 -15.12 -4.93 12.71
N SER A 16 -16.40 -5.29 12.65
CA SER A 16 -17.51 -4.45 12.18
C SER A 16 -17.88 -3.39 13.24
N ILE A 17 -16.94 -2.48 13.51
CA ILE A 17 -17.06 -1.41 14.51
C ILE A 17 -16.70 -0.06 13.91
N SER A 18 -17.26 1.02 14.45
CA SER A 18 -16.92 2.38 14.03
C SER A 18 -15.60 2.87 14.63
N ASP A 19 -14.96 3.82 13.94
CA ASP A 19 -13.79 4.52 14.46
C ASP A 19 -14.13 5.37 15.70
N THR A 20 -13.13 5.61 16.55
CA THR A 20 -13.22 6.58 17.67
C THR A 20 -12.60 7.93 17.32
N ASP A 21 -11.86 8.00 16.20
CA ASP A 21 -11.29 9.23 15.68
C ASP A 21 -12.40 10.19 15.22
N PRO A 22 -12.44 11.42 15.77
CA PRO A 22 -13.46 12.39 15.43
C PRO A 22 -13.26 13.06 14.06
N GLY A 23 -12.11 12.85 13.41
CA GLY A 23 -11.68 13.54 12.19
C GLY A 23 -11.32 15.00 12.44
N ASP A 24 -10.94 15.71 11.37
CA ASP A 24 -10.47 17.10 11.43
C ASP A 24 -11.57 18.11 11.85
N GLN A 25 -12.84 17.69 11.83
CA GLN A 25 -14.00 18.53 12.10
C GLN A 25 -14.44 18.52 13.58
N GLY A 26 -13.84 17.67 14.43
CA GLY A 26 -14.40 17.37 15.74
C GLY A 26 -13.96 18.25 16.92
N GLY A 27 -12.95 19.09 16.74
CA GLY A 27 -12.28 19.73 17.88
C GLY A 27 -11.61 18.70 18.81
N SER A 28 -10.64 19.12 19.60
CA SER A 28 -9.86 18.23 20.48
C SER A 28 -10.65 17.63 21.67
N SER A 29 -11.95 17.90 21.79
CA SER A 29 -12.72 17.65 23.01
C SER A 29 -13.68 16.45 22.97
N LEU A 30 -13.86 15.77 21.83
CA LEU A 30 -14.83 14.66 21.74
C LEU A 30 -14.21 13.41 21.09
N LEU A 31 -13.69 12.51 21.92
CA LEU A 31 -13.49 11.12 21.50
C LEU A 31 -14.86 10.53 21.13
N ARG A 32 -15.00 10.00 19.92
CA ARG A 32 -16.23 9.30 19.53
C ARG A 32 -16.28 7.97 20.26
N ARG A 33 -17.46 7.58 20.75
CA ARG A 33 -17.66 6.20 21.19
C ARG A 33 -17.63 5.29 19.97
N CYS A 34 -16.89 4.20 20.09
CA CYS A 34 -16.94 3.07 19.18
C CYS A 34 -18.34 2.44 19.25
N LYS A 35 -18.99 2.28 18.10
CA LYS A 35 -20.30 1.64 17.96
C LYS A 35 -20.16 0.33 17.19
N PRO A 36 -20.93 -0.72 17.55
CA PRO A 36 -21.07 -1.88 16.68
C PRO A 36 -21.79 -1.47 15.40
N LEU A 37 -21.28 -1.93 14.26
CA LEU A 37 -21.96 -1.81 12.96
C LEU A 37 -22.90 -3.00 12.69
N ARG A 38 -22.75 -4.07 13.49
CA ARG A 38 -23.60 -5.27 13.51
C ARG A 38 -23.71 -5.81 14.94
N PRO A 39 -24.79 -6.52 15.31
CA PRO A 39 -24.98 -7.04 16.67
C PRO A 39 -23.79 -7.85 17.22
N GLU A 40 -23.15 -8.66 16.37
CA GLU A 40 -22.01 -9.52 16.73
C GLU A 40 -20.78 -8.73 17.22
N ALA A 41 -20.67 -7.46 16.82
CA ALA A 41 -19.55 -6.58 17.15
C ALA A 41 -19.70 -5.81 18.47
N GLU A 42 -20.82 -5.99 19.19
CA GLU A 42 -21.09 -5.28 20.45
C GLU A 42 -19.98 -5.50 21.49
N ARG A 43 -19.51 -6.74 21.59
CA ARG A 43 -18.41 -7.10 22.49
C ARG A 43 -17.10 -6.42 22.10
N THR A 44 -16.78 -6.33 20.81
CA THR A 44 -15.57 -5.64 20.33
C THR A 44 -15.67 -4.14 20.61
N ALA A 45 -16.80 -3.52 20.29
CA ALA A 45 -17.03 -2.09 20.52
C ALA A 45 -16.91 -1.73 22.00
N GLY A 46 -17.48 -2.55 22.89
CA GLY A 46 -17.32 -2.41 24.34
C GLY A 46 -15.86 -2.49 24.80
N LYS A 47 -15.08 -3.44 24.25
CA LYS A 47 -13.64 -3.56 24.55
C LYS A 47 -12.85 -2.34 24.08
N ILE A 48 -13.14 -1.80 22.89
CA ILE A 48 -12.47 -0.60 22.37
C ILE A 48 -12.79 0.62 23.23
N ASN A 49 -14.08 0.85 23.55
CA ASN A 49 -14.47 1.95 24.43
C ASN A 49 -13.75 1.84 25.79
N ARG A 50 -13.74 0.65 26.38
CA ARG A 50 -13.04 0.42 27.66
C ARG A 50 -11.54 0.66 27.55
N PHE A 51 -10.91 0.22 26.46
CA PHE A 51 -9.49 0.47 26.22
C PHE A 51 -9.19 1.98 26.13
N VAL A 52 -9.95 2.72 25.33
CA VAL A 52 -9.76 4.17 25.14
C VAL A 52 -9.94 4.93 26.46
N GLU A 53 -10.98 4.60 27.24
CA GLU A 53 -11.21 5.18 28.57
C GLU A 53 -10.05 4.90 29.54
N LEU A 54 -9.58 3.65 29.60
CA LEU A 54 -8.46 3.26 30.46
C LEU A 54 -7.15 3.90 30.01
N ALA A 55 -6.92 3.99 28.70
CA ALA A 55 -5.75 4.65 28.14
C ALA A 55 -5.73 6.13 28.52
N LEU A 56 -6.86 6.83 28.37
CA LEU A 56 -6.99 8.22 28.78
C LEU A 56 -6.68 8.40 30.27
N ALA A 57 -7.32 7.62 31.14
CA ALA A 57 -7.11 7.70 32.59
C ALA A 57 -5.65 7.43 32.99
N ARG A 58 -4.99 6.44 32.35
CA ARG A 58 -3.59 6.11 32.66
C ARG A 58 -2.60 7.10 32.08
N LEU A 59 -2.87 7.66 30.91
CA LEU A 59 -1.97 8.60 30.25
C LEU A 59 -2.10 10.01 30.81
N GLU A 60 -3.25 10.38 31.39
CA GLU A 60 -3.49 11.72 31.96
C GLU A 60 -2.35 12.14 32.89
N ASP A 61 -2.03 11.32 33.88
CA ASP A 61 -0.96 11.59 34.84
C ASP A 61 0.32 10.78 34.56
N HIS A 62 0.56 10.38 33.31
CA HIS A 62 1.80 9.70 32.97
C HIS A 62 3.00 10.67 33.12
N PRO A 63 4.18 10.23 33.63
CA PRO A 63 5.34 11.10 33.82
C PRO A 63 5.75 11.90 32.56
N VAL A 64 5.57 11.31 31.38
CA VAL A 64 5.81 11.99 30.09
C VAL A 64 4.83 13.15 29.90
N ASN A 65 3.54 12.98 30.21
CA ASN A 65 2.54 14.04 30.07
C ASN A 65 2.68 15.12 31.15
N ARG A 66 3.11 14.77 32.37
CA ARG A 66 3.53 15.78 33.37
C ARG A 66 4.67 16.66 32.85
N LYS A 67 5.72 16.06 32.28
CA LYS A 67 6.84 16.79 31.67
C LYS A 67 6.39 17.67 30.50
N ARG A 68 5.50 17.17 29.65
CA ARG A 68 4.93 17.95 28.53
C ARG A 68 4.17 19.18 29.03
N ARG A 69 3.29 19.03 30.02
CA ARG A 69 2.56 20.15 30.63
C ARG A 69 3.50 21.18 31.26
N ALA A 70 4.51 20.72 32.01
CA ALA A 70 5.51 21.60 32.60
C ALA A 70 6.31 22.40 31.55
N ALA A 71 6.46 21.87 30.34
CA ALA A 71 7.07 22.53 29.20
C ALA A 71 6.07 23.32 28.32
N GLY A 72 4.82 23.51 28.74
CA GLY A 72 3.79 24.20 27.96
C GLY A 72 3.29 23.45 26.73
N LEU A 73 3.61 22.16 26.60
CA LEU A 73 3.18 21.31 25.48
C LEU A 73 1.86 20.58 25.81
N LEU A 74 1.04 20.34 24.79
CA LEU A 74 -0.19 19.55 24.92
C LEU A 74 0.12 18.12 25.39
N PRO A 75 -0.63 17.55 26.35
CA PRO A 75 -0.46 16.15 26.73
C PRO A 75 -0.85 15.21 25.58
N ALA A 76 -0.17 14.07 25.48
CA ALA A 76 -0.53 12.96 24.60
C ALA A 76 -1.27 11.91 25.44
N ASN A 77 -2.49 12.23 25.85
CA ASN A 77 -3.31 11.44 26.76
C ASN A 77 -4.47 10.69 26.06
N GLY A 78 -4.86 11.10 24.86
CA GLY A 78 -5.87 10.40 24.06
C GLY A 78 -5.27 9.36 23.11
N ILE A 79 -5.89 8.18 23.03
CA ILE A 79 -5.69 7.23 21.93
C ILE A 79 -6.99 7.14 21.14
N ILE A 80 -6.92 7.48 19.86
CA ILE A 80 -8.00 7.28 18.88
C ILE A 80 -7.70 6.08 17.99
N THR A 81 -8.73 5.34 17.63
CA THR A 81 -8.64 4.12 16.82
C THR A 81 -9.36 4.33 15.49
N ARG A 82 -8.74 3.85 14.41
CA ARG A 82 -9.31 3.84 13.06
C ARG A 82 -9.04 2.53 12.34
N GLY A 83 -9.91 2.18 11.41
CA GLY A 83 -9.65 1.12 10.43
C GLY A 83 -9.59 -0.27 11.06
N ALA A 84 -10.64 -0.62 11.83
CA ALA A 84 -10.76 -1.95 12.39
C ALA A 84 -10.74 -3.01 11.28
N GLY A 85 -9.90 -4.04 11.46
CA GLY A 85 -9.75 -5.15 10.53
C GLY A 85 -9.48 -6.44 11.29
N ALA A 86 -9.89 -7.56 10.70
CA ALA A 86 -9.60 -8.89 11.19
C ALA A 86 -8.57 -9.58 10.27
N ALA A 87 -7.94 -10.65 10.76
CA ALA A 87 -7.24 -11.55 9.87
C ALA A 87 -8.25 -12.29 8.99
N PHE A 88 -7.95 -12.41 7.70
CA PHE A 88 -8.74 -13.15 6.73
C PHE A 88 -7.80 -13.90 5.80
N GLN A 89 -8.34 -14.92 5.13
CA GLN A 89 -7.69 -15.57 4.00
C GLN A 89 -8.31 -15.04 2.71
N LEU A 90 -7.49 -14.90 1.69
CA LEU A 90 -7.92 -14.54 0.35
C LEU A 90 -7.66 -15.73 -0.57
N ASP A 91 -8.56 -15.92 -1.52
CA ASP A 91 -8.29 -16.74 -2.69
C ASP A 91 -7.08 -16.16 -3.43
N ASN A 92 -6.23 -17.05 -3.95
CA ASN A 92 -4.97 -16.64 -4.53
C ASN A 92 -4.71 -17.44 -5.80
N VAL A 93 -5.22 -16.90 -6.91
CA VAL A 93 -5.08 -17.49 -8.24
C VAL A 93 -3.64 -17.76 -8.65
N LEU A 94 -2.67 -16.93 -8.19
CA LEU A 94 -1.25 -17.15 -8.49
C LEU A 94 -0.73 -18.38 -7.76
N ARG A 95 -1.09 -18.53 -6.48
CA ARG A 95 -0.74 -19.71 -5.69
C ARG A 95 -1.43 -20.98 -6.19
N GLU A 96 -2.70 -20.87 -6.59
CA GLU A 96 -3.47 -21.97 -7.18
C GLU A 96 -2.85 -22.47 -8.48
N ARG A 97 -2.24 -21.58 -9.27
CA ARG A 97 -1.46 -21.91 -10.47
C ARG A 97 -0.01 -22.34 -10.19
N GLY A 98 0.38 -22.42 -8.92
CA GLY A 98 1.74 -22.81 -8.52
C GLY A 98 2.82 -21.74 -8.75
N ILE A 99 2.44 -20.49 -9.03
CA ILE A 99 3.37 -19.38 -9.32
C ILE A 99 4.03 -18.91 -8.02
N ARG A 100 5.33 -19.15 -7.89
CA ARG A 100 6.12 -18.67 -6.75
C ARG A 100 6.26 -17.15 -6.88
N THR A 101 5.68 -16.43 -5.94
CA THR A 101 5.55 -14.97 -6.03
C THR A 101 6.31 -14.28 -4.91
N ALA A 102 7.09 -13.26 -5.24
CA ALA A 102 7.72 -12.34 -4.28
C ALA A 102 7.20 -10.91 -4.42
N VAL A 103 7.30 -10.14 -3.34
CA VAL A 103 6.92 -8.72 -3.29
C VAL A 103 8.04 -7.90 -2.69
N ILE A 104 8.61 -6.98 -3.48
CA ILE A 104 9.59 -5.99 -3.05
C ILE A 104 8.84 -4.73 -2.62
N ALA A 105 8.78 -4.47 -1.31
CA ALA A 105 8.02 -3.34 -0.79
C ALA A 105 8.64 -2.70 0.45
N GLY A 106 8.57 -1.37 0.49
CA GLY A 106 8.94 -0.60 1.67
C GLY A 106 7.80 -0.38 2.67
N CYS A 107 6.56 -0.34 2.18
CA CYS A 107 5.42 0.00 3.03
C CYS A 107 4.88 -1.24 3.76
N ASN A 108 4.56 -1.07 5.05
CA ASN A 108 4.10 -2.16 5.91
C ASN A 108 2.78 -2.78 5.42
N THR A 109 1.89 -1.98 4.84
CA THR A 109 0.60 -2.46 4.32
C THR A 109 0.79 -3.48 3.19
N VAL A 110 1.62 -3.19 2.20
CA VAL A 110 1.88 -4.10 1.07
C VAL A 110 2.63 -5.34 1.53
N ARG A 111 3.56 -5.22 2.48
CA ARG A 111 4.22 -6.37 3.12
C ARG A 111 3.22 -7.23 3.90
N GLY A 112 2.22 -6.62 4.51
CA GLY A 112 1.11 -7.32 5.17
C GLY A 112 0.27 -8.11 4.18
N LEU A 113 -0.10 -7.50 3.05
CA LEU A 113 -0.84 -8.17 1.95
C LEU A 113 -0.06 -9.35 1.38
N ALA A 114 1.25 -9.18 1.15
CA ALA A 114 2.11 -10.27 0.70
C ALA A 114 2.04 -11.49 1.64
N ARG A 115 2.08 -11.26 2.96
CA ARG A 115 1.94 -12.34 3.96
C ARG A 115 0.57 -13.00 3.96
N ILE A 116 -0.51 -12.21 3.83
CA ILE A 116 -1.89 -12.75 3.76
C ILE A 116 -2.05 -13.64 2.52
N LEU A 117 -1.47 -13.24 1.40
CA LEU A 117 -1.49 -14.00 0.15
C LEU A 117 -0.49 -15.18 0.15
N GLY A 118 0.44 -15.25 1.11
CA GLY A 118 1.46 -16.29 1.16
C GLY A 118 2.63 -16.05 0.19
N PHE A 119 2.87 -14.81 -0.21
CA PHE A 119 4.00 -14.40 -1.03
C PHE A 119 5.25 -14.12 -0.19
N THR A 120 6.43 -14.29 -0.78
CA THR A 120 7.70 -13.91 -0.16
C THR A 120 7.81 -12.40 -0.09
N ALA A 121 7.76 -11.82 1.12
CA ALA A 121 7.93 -10.38 1.30
C ALA A 121 9.42 -10.02 1.47
N VAL A 122 9.99 -9.29 0.52
CA VAL A 122 11.37 -8.81 0.55
C VAL A 122 11.42 -7.35 0.98
N SER A 123 12.27 -7.04 1.96
CA SER A 123 12.46 -5.68 2.47
C SER A 123 13.90 -5.40 2.81
N ASP A 124 14.34 -4.16 2.55
CA ASP A 124 15.66 -3.62 2.85
C ASP A 124 15.48 -2.24 3.51
N PRO A 125 16.35 -1.81 4.45
CA PRO A 125 16.29 -0.47 5.05
C PRO A 125 16.22 0.69 4.03
N ARG A 126 16.77 0.49 2.82
CA ARG A 126 16.74 1.46 1.71
C ARG A 126 15.37 1.56 1.03
N PHE A 127 14.45 0.62 1.28
CA PHE A 127 13.08 0.65 0.76
C PHE A 127 12.20 1.45 1.70
N THR A 128 12.41 2.76 1.76
CA THR A 128 11.80 3.62 2.78
C THR A 128 10.31 3.87 2.58
N ALA A 129 9.77 3.56 1.40
CA ALA A 129 8.43 3.97 0.96
C ALA A 129 8.20 5.50 1.00
N THR A 130 9.27 6.27 0.94
CA THR A 130 9.28 7.74 0.81
C THR A 130 9.86 8.14 -0.56
N VAL A 131 9.97 9.44 -0.82
CA VAL A 131 10.54 9.97 -2.07
C VAL A 131 12.04 9.67 -2.20
N GLU A 132 12.71 9.43 -1.09
CA GLU A 132 14.13 9.05 -0.99
C GLU A 132 14.36 7.54 -1.12
N THR A 133 13.32 6.74 -1.39
CA THR A 133 13.49 5.29 -1.56
C THR A 133 14.54 5.00 -2.63
N ASP A 134 15.37 4.00 -2.38
CA ASP A 134 16.35 3.50 -3.35
C ASP A 134 15.62 2.65 -4.39
N LEU A 135 15.56 3.12 -5.65
CA LEU A 135 14.82 2.47 -6.74
C LEU A 135 15.68 1.41 -7.40
N GLU A 136 16.97 1.70 -7.54
CA GLU A 136 18.01 0.87 -8.10
C GLU A 136 18.20 -0.39 -7.24
N ALA A 137 18.24 -0.24 -5.91
CA ALA A 137 18.27 -1.37 -4.99
C ALA A 137 17.00 -2.23 -5.04
N LYS A 138 15.82 -1.64 -5.31
CA LYS A 138 14.57 -2.40 -5.48
C LYS A 138 14.61 -3.22 -6.76
N VAL A 139 15.10 -2.64 -7.85
CA VAL A 139 15.26 -3.34 -9.14
C VAL A 139 16.27 -4.47 -9.01
N ALA A 140 17.42 -4.23 -8.35
CA ALA A 140 18.39 -5.28 -8.05
C ALA A 140 17.79 -6.41 -7.21
N ALA A 141 17.03 -6.08 -6.16
CA ALA A 141 16.34 -7.08 -5.34
C ALA A 141 15.26 -7.84 -6.11
N ALA A 142 14.60 -7.19 -7.09
CA ALA A 142 13.63 -7.85 -7.95
C ALA A 142 14.30 -8.88 -8.86
N LEU A 143 15.41 -8.51 -9.51
CA LEU A 143 16.21 -9.43 -10.33
C LEU A 143 16.74 -10.60 -9.51
N GLN A 144 17.25 -10.35 -8.30
CA GLN A 144 17.69 -11.41 -7.40
C GLN A 144 16.52 -12.33 -7.00
N ALA A 145 15.34 -11.77 -6.70
CA ALA A 145 14.19 -12.58 -6.33
C ALA A 145 13.69 -13.48 -7.48
N LEU A 146 13.84 -13.04 -8.73
CA LEU A 146 13.51 -13.81 -9.93
C LEU A 146 14.40 -15.06 -10.11
N GLU A 147 15.54 -15.17 -9.45
CA GLU A 147 16.36 -16.40 -9.48
C GLU A 147 15.65 -17.60 -8.84
N SER A 148 14.69 -17.35 -7.92
CA SER A 148 13.98 -18.40 -7.20
C SER A 148 12.45 -18.26 -7.20
N HIS A 149 11.92 -17.22 -7.86
CA HIS A 149 10.49 -16.93 -7.96
C HIS A 149 10.11 -16.70 -9.42
N ASP A 150 8.89 -17.06 -9.77
CA ASP A 150 8.40 -16.96 -11.14
C ASP A 150 7.83 -15.56 -11.41
N LEU A 151 7.24 -14.91 -10.40
CA LEU A 151 6.68 -13.56 -10.48
C LEU A 151 7.17 -12.67 -9.33
N VAL A 152 7.58 -11.44 -9.64
CA VAL A 152 8.00 -10.45 -8.64
C VAL A 152 7.24 -9.15 -8.80
N PHE A 153 6.52 -8.74 -7.74
CA PHE A 153 5.90 -7.42 -7.66
C PHE A 153 6.88 -6.42 -7.05
N VAL A 154 7.10 -5.28 -7.71
CA VAL A 154 7.88 -4.16 -7.17
C VAL A 154 6.96 -2.99 -6.87
N HIS A 155 6.81 -2.64 -5.59
CA HIS A 155 5.92 -1.56 -5.17
C HIS A 155 6.65 -0.24 -4.90
N VAL A 156 6.15 0.84 -5.50
CA VAL A 156 6.71 2.19 -5.39
C VAL A 156 5.66 3.17 -4.86
N LYS A 157 5.87 3.66 -3.62
CA LYS A 157 4.86 4.47 -2.91
C LYS A 157 4.91 5.98 -3.20
N ALA A 158 6.08 6.50 -3.54
CA ALA A 158 6.34 7.93 -3.58
C ALA A 158 5.41 8.75 -4.50
N PRO A 159 5.01 8.27 -5.71
CA PRO A 159 4.11 9.03 -6.58
C PRO A 159 2.77 9.38 -5.92
N ASP A 160 2.28 8.50 -5.03
CA ASP A 160 1.04 8.72 -4.29
C ASP A 160 1.21 9.78 -3.19
N LEU A 161 2.31 9.72 -2.43
CA LEU A 161 2.63 10.72 -1.40
C LEU A 161 2.73 12.13 -2.00
N LEU A 162 3.41 12.24 -3.15
CA LEU A 162 3.57 13.49 -3.87
C LEU A 162 2.24 14.02 -4.43
N ALA A 163 1.34 13.13 -4.84
CA ALA A 163 0.01 13.50 -5.29
C ALA A 163 -0.86 14.00 -4.13
N HIS A 164 -0.89 13.29 -2.99
CA HIS A 164 -1.57 13.73 -1.77
C HIS A 164 -1.08 15.12 -1.30
N ASP A 165 0.23 15.36 -1.37
CA ASP A 165 0.86 16.64 -1.03
C ASP A 165 0.65 17.74 -2.09
N ARG A 166 -0.06 17.46 -3.19
CA ARG A 166 -0.29 18.37 -4.33
C ARG A 166 1.02 18.90 -4.93
N LYS A 167 2.00 18.02 -5.09
CA LYS A 167 3.33 18.31 -5.67
C LYS A 167 3.47 17.65 -7.06
N PRO A 168 2.76 18.13 -8.11
CA PRO A 168 2.78 17.49 -9.42
C PRO A 168 4.16 17.47 -10.08
N ARG A 169 4.98 18.52 -9.87
CA ARG A 169 6.37 18.55 -10.37
C ARG A 169 7.24 17.48 -9.70
N GLY A 170 7.14 17.36 -8.37
CA GLY A 170 7.84 16.31 -7.65
C GLY A 170 7.39 14.91 -8.09
N LYS A 171 6.09 14.70 -8.34
CA LYS A 171 5.56 13.44 -8.88
C LYS A 171 6.18 13.12 -10.25
N ARG A 172 6.25 14.10 -11.16
CA ARG A 172 6.94 13.96 -12.45
C ARG A 172 8.40 13.59 -12.26
N ASP A 173 9.16 14.38 -11.49
CA ASP A 173 10.60 14.18 -11.30
C ASP A 173 10.90 12.79 -10.71
N PHE A 174 10.04 12.31 -9.80
CA PHE A 174 10.15 10.96 -9.28
C PHE A 174 9.87 9.89 -10.34
N LEU A 175 8.86 10.09 -11.20
CA LEU A 175 8.56 9.16 -12.29
C LEU A 175 9.68 9.10 -13.34
N GLU A 176 10.33 10.24 -13.64
CA GLU A 176 11.51 10.29 -14.52
C GLU A 176 12.68 9.50 -13.91
N ARG A 177 12.91 9.61 -12.59
CA ARG A 177 13.90 8.79 -11.89
C ARG A 177 13.54 7.30 -11.90
N LEU A 178 12.25 6.97 -11.74
CA LEU A 178 11.77 5.59 -11.84
C LEU A 178 12.02 5.02 -13.23
N ASP A 179 11.71 5.77 -14.29
CA ASP A 179 11.93 5.36 -15.68
C ASP A 179 13.40 4.94 -15.92
N LEU A 180 14.35 5.77 -15.47
CA LEU A 180 15.78 5.45 -15.54
C LEU A 180 16.16 4.20 -14.73
N ALA A 181 15.55 4.00 -13.56
CA ALA A 181 15.84 2.85 -12.71
C ALA A 181 15.34 1.52 -13.31
N LEU A 182 14.38 1.55 -14.24
CA LEU A 182 13.79 0.33 -14.83
C LEU A 182 14.68 -0.30 -15.93
N SER A 183 15.64 0.43 -16.50
CA SER A 183 16.48 -0.07 -17.61
C SER A 183 17.14 -1.45 -17.37
N PRO A 184 17.61 -1.80 -16.15
CA PRO A 184 18.15 -3.13 -15.88
C PRO A 184 17.16 -4.28 -16.09
N LEU A 185 15.85 -4.04 -15.93
CA LEU A 185 14.82 -5.07 -16.17
C LEU A 185 14.69 -5.39 -17.66
N GLU A 186 14.77 -4.37 -18.52
CA GLU A 186 14.78 -4.56 -19.97
C GLU A 186 16.00 -5.38 -20.40
N ALA A 187 17.18 -5.01 -19.92
CA ALA A 187 18.43 -5.69 -20.23
C ALA A 187 18.47 -7.15 -19.73
N ALA A 188 17.74 -7.47 -18.65
CA ALA A 188 17.64 -8.82 -18.11
C ALA A 188 16.74 -9.75 -18.96
N GLY A 189 16.02 -9.22 -19.96
CA GLY A 189 15.16 -10.03 -20.81
C GLY A 189 13.99 -10.65 -20.04
N VAL A 190 13.40 -9.91 -19.10
CA VAL A 190 12.22 -10.34 -18.33
C VAL A 190 10.93 -9.68 -18.86
N ILE A 191 9.80 -10.36 -18.73
CA ILE A 191 8.49 -9.76 -19.00
C ILE A 191 8.22 -8.70 -17.92
N VAL A 192 7.85 -7.48 -18.33
CA VAL A 192 7.58 -6.37 -17.42
C VAL A 192 6.14 -5.90 -17.58
N GLY A 193 5.36 -6.03 -16.50
CA GLY A 193 4.06 -5.37 -16.36
C GLY A 193 4.20 -4.10 -15.52
N LEU A 194 3.81 -2.94 -16.07
CA LEU A 194 3.83 -1.65 -15.38
C LEU A 194 2.42 -1.06 -15.32
N THR A 195 1.97 -0.74 -14.11
CA THR A 195 0.65 -0.13 -13.87
C THR A 195 0.64 0.56 -12.49
N ALA A 196 -0.51 1.10 -12.09
CA ALA A 196 -0.77 1.60 -10.75
C ALA A 196 -1.92 0.84 -10.10
N ASP A 197 -1.98 0.82 -8.77
CA ASP A 197 -3.09 0.26 -8.01
C ASP A 197 -4.31 1.18 -8.00
N HIS A 198 -4.09 2.50 -8.07
CA HIS A 198 -5.16 3.50 -8.19
C HIS A 198 -4.66 4.83 -8.76
N THR A 199 -5.60 5.72 -9.07
CA THR A 199 -5.31 7.12 -9.40
C THR A 199 -5.35 7.98 -8.14
N THR A 200 -4.35 8.85 -7.99
CA THR A 200 -4.36 9.95 -7.00
C THR A 200 -4.14 11.26 -7.75
N ASP A 201 -5.16 12.11 -7.73
CA ASP A 201 -5.16 13.39 -8.42
C ASP A 201 -4.32 14.41 -7.64
N SER A 202 -3.33 15.00 -8.31
CA SER A 202 -2.44 15.99 -7.69
C SER A 202 -3.08 17.36 -7.52
N ASN A 203 -4.25 17.64 -8.12
CA ASN A 203 -4.98 18.88 -7.91
C ASN A 203 -5.74 18.86 -6.58
N SER A 204 -6.48 17.78 -6.34
CA SER A 204 -7.26 17.57 -5.12
C SER A 204 -6.44 16.98 -3.96
N GLY A 205 -5.43 16.17 -4.27
CA GLY A 205 -4.69 15.36 -3.29
C GLY A 205 -5.49 14.14 -2.81
N THR A 206 -6.47 13.68 -3.58
CA THR A 206 -7.35 12.56 -3.21
C THR A 206 -7.32 11.45 -4.24
N HIS A 207 -7.62 10.23 -3.80
CA HIS A 207 -7.81 9.11 -4.71
C HIS A 207 -9.05 9.35 -5.58
N THR A 208 -8.97 8.97 -6.84
CA THR A 208 -10.09 9.04 -7.80
C THR A 208 -10.33 7.69 -8.44
N SER A 209 -11.49 7.53 -9.06
CA SER A 209 -11.88 6.30 -9.77
C SER A 209 -11.46 6.30 -11.25
N ASP A 210 -10.55 7.19 -11.65
CA ASP A 210 -10.05 7.23 -13.01
C ASP A 210 -9.23 5.95 -13.33
N PRO A 211 -9.36 5.40 -14.56
CA PRO A 211 -8.58 4.25 -14.96
C PRO A 211 -7.08 4.59 -15.02
N VAL A 212 -6.25 3.62 -14.66
CA VAL A 212 -4.78 3.75 -14.63
C VAL A 212 -4.15 3.29 -15.95
N PRO A 213 -3.08 3.95 -16.42
CA PRO A 213 -2.34 3.49 -17.59
C PRO A 213 -1.63 2.17 -17.26
N THR A 214 -1.61 1.25 -18.23
CA THR A 214 -0.99 -0.07 -18.08
C THR A 214 -0.15 -0.40 -19.32
N LEU A 215 1.03 -0.95 -19.08
CA LEU A 215 1.99 -1.37 -20.09
C LEU A 215 2.41 -2.82 -19.82
N LEU A 216 2.56 -3.58 -20.89
CA LEU A 216 3.11 -4.93 -20.86
C LEU A 216 4.22 -5.01 -21.89
N TYR A 217 5.45 -5.12 -21.41
CA TYR A 217 6.64 -5.30 -22.21
C TYR A 217 7.02 -6.78 -22.18
N VAL A 218 7.16 -7.36 -23.37
CA VAL A 218 7.67 -8.71 -23.57
C VAL A 218 9.00 -8.56 -24.29
N PRO A 219 10.11 -9.07 -23.72
CA PRO A 219 11.41 -9.05 -24.36
C PRO A 219 11.33 -9.64 -25.78
N PRO A 220 12.00 -9.02 -26.77
CA PRO A 220 12.00 -9.52 -28.13
C PRO A 220 12.50 -10.97 -28.20
N GLY A 221 11.68 -11.87 -28.74
CA GLY A 221 12.12 -13.12 -29.36
C GLY A 221 12.34 -12.95 -30.88
N SER A 222 12.30 -14.04 -31.65
CA SER A 222 12.33 -14.06 -33.13
C SER A 222 11.17 -13.33 -33.84
N ALA A 223 10.33 -12.61 -33.09
CA ALA A 223 9.17 -11.87 -33.56
C ALA A 223 9.38 -10.34 -33.50
N GLY A 224 10.55 -9.85 -33.93
CA GLY A 224 10.80 -8.43 -34.23
C GLY A 224 10.77 -7.45 -33.05
N MET A 225 11.25 -6.23 -33.29
CA MET A 225 11.09 -5.12 -32.33
C MET A 225 9.67 -4.58 -32.43
N GLY A 226 8.97 -4.50 -31.29
CA GLY A 226 7.68 -3.81 -31.21
C GLY A 226 7.81 -2.31 -31.47
N GLU A 227 6.71 -1.64 -31.80
CA GLU A 227 6.69 -0.19 -31.97
C GLU A 227 7.01 0.52 -30.64
N SER A 228 7.75 1.64 -30.73
CA SER A 228 7.97 2.52 -29.57
C SER A 228 6.64 3.07 -29.07
N VAL A 229 6.37 2.91 -27.78
CA VAL A 229 5.15 3.41 -27.13
C VAL A 229 5.48 4.51 -26.14
N GLN A 230 4.70 5.60 -26.19
CA GLN A 230 4.70 6.61 -25.13
C GLN A 230 3.77 6.13 -24.01
N PHE A 231 4.29 5.96 -22.78
CA PHE A 231 3.49 5.51 -21.65
C PHE A 231 2.84 6.70 -20.93
N GLY A 232 1.52 6.68 -20.81
CA GLY A 232 0.75 7.74 -20.15
C GLY A 232 -0.75 7.63 -20.42
N GLU A 233 -1.56 8.35 -19.65
CA GLU A 233 -3.02 8.19 -19.62
C GLU A 233 -3.66 8.43 -20.99
N ARG A 234 -3.17 9.40 -21.77
CA ARG A 234 -3.69 9.69 -23.12
C ARG A 234 -3.26 8.63 -24.14
N SER A 235 -2.02 8.19 -24.07
CA SER A 235 -1.46 7.21 -25.02
C SER A 235 -2.09 5.83 -24.81
N CYS A 236 -2.24 5.39 -23.55
CA CYS A 236 -2.87 4.11 -23.22
C CYS A 236 -4.34 4.01 -23.66
N ARG A 237 -5.06 5.13 -23.84
CA ARG A 237 -6.42 5.11 -24.44
C ARG A 237 -6.44 4.60 -25.88
N ARG A 238 -5.32 4.70 -26.59
CA ARG A 238 -5.15 4.23 -27.97
C ARG A 238 -4.26 2.99 -28.05
N GLY A 239 -3.90 2.41 -26.90
CA GLY A 239 -3.06 1.22 -26.82
C GLY A 239 -3.77 -0.02 -27.35
N ASN A 240 -3.00 -1.09 -27.56
CA ASN A 240 -3.47 -2.37 -28.05
C ASN A 240 -3.97 -3.32 -26.95
N LEU A 241 -3.89 -2.92 -25.67
CA LEU A 241 -4.50 -3.65 -24.55
C LEU A 241 -5.93 -3.14 -24.32
N PRO A 242 -6.93 -4.03 -24.20
CA PRO A 242 -8.28 -3.61 -23.87
C PRO A 242 -8.35 -3.02 -22.46
N ARG A 243 -9.38 -2.21 -22.20
CA ARG A 243 -9.71 -1.81 -20.82
C ARG A 243 -10.08 -3.07 -20.05
N GLN A 244 -9.36 -3.31 -18.96
CA GLN A 244 -9.46 -4.52 -18.16
C GLN A 244 -9.29 -4.20 -16.67
N SER A 245 -9.70 -5.12 -15.82
CA SER A 245 -9.47 -5.11 -14.38
C SER A 245 -8.01 -5.46 -14.06
N SER A 246 -7.58 -5.14 -12.83
CA SER A 246 -6.27 -5.56 -12.32
C SER A 246 -6.13 -7.09 -12.25
N HIS A 247 -7.23 -7.80 -11.98
CA HIS A 247 -7.25 -9.26 -11.99
C HIS A 247 -6.93 -9.83 -13.37
N GLU A 248 -7.63 -9.36 -14.42
CA GLU A 248 -7.38 -9.78 -15.81
C GLU A 248 -5.96 -9.44 -16.27
N PHE A 249 -5.42 -8.28 -15.85
CA PHE A 249 -4.04 -7.91 -16.16
C PHE A 249 -3.03 -8.90 -15.56
N VAL A 250 -3.20 -9.28 -14.29
CA VAL A 250 -2.32 -10.27 -13.63
C VAL A 250 -2.44 -11.64 -14.31
N LEU A 251 -3.65 -12.07 -14.69
CA LEU A 251 -3.84 -13.33 -15.43
C LEU A 251 -3.14 -13.31 -16.79
N ARG A 252 -3.22 -12.19 -17.52
CA ARG A 252 -2.52 -12.02 -18.80
C ARG A 252 -1.00 -12.09 -18.65
N VAL A 253 -0.45 -11.52 -17.57
CA VAL A 253 0.98 -11.66 -17.26
C VAL A 253 1.34 -13.13 -17.02
N ALA A 254 0.52 -13.85 -16.24
CA ALA A 254 0.72 -15.27 -15.98
C ALA A 254 0.67 -16.13 -17.27
N GLU A 255 -0.28 -15.85 -18.17
CA GLU A 255 -0.40 -16.53 -19.47
C GLU A 255 0.86 -16.33 -20.34
N LEU A 256 1.43 -15.12 -20.37
CA LEU A 256 2.67 -14.85 -21.11
C LEU A 256 3.90 -15.53 -20.51
N MET A 257 3.86 -15.78 -19.19
CA MET A 257 4.89 -16.55 -18.49
C MET A 257 4.72 -18.07 -18.71
N GLY A 258 3.62 -18.51 -19.33
CA GLY A 258 3.32 -19.92 -19.61
C GLY A 258 2.50 -20.65 -18.52
N PHE A 259 1.77 -19.92 -17.68
CA PHE A 259 0.88 -20.44 -16.62
C PHE A 259 -0.62 -20.30 -16.94
#